data_AF-A0A7Y5MM43-F1
#
_entry.id   AF-A0A7Y5MM43-F1
#
_cell.length_a   1.000
_cell.length_b   1.000
_cell.length_c   1.000
_cell.angle_alpha   90.00
_cell.angle_beta   90.00
_cell.angle_gamma   90.00
#
_symmetry.space_group_name_H-M   'P 1'
#
loop_
_entity.id
_entity.type
_entity.pdbx_description
1 polymer ?
#
loop_
_entity_poly.entity_id
_entity_poly.type
_entity_poly.pdbx_seq_one_letter_code
_entity_poly.pdbx_strand_id
1 'polypeptide(L)'
;MAEAAALRAELAKLEGQLRRHGFWKKPAYPPPQITIPEGWDATTKAAAEVLNQVFEIRMMPMCCKMFGRVPDSAVMAFNHDYTTPLERLDYARAQLNRLIADAGMLPRVDRAAFSRVEG
;
A
#
# COMPACT_ATOMS: atom_id res chain seq x y z
N MET A 1 -1.70 16.80 -1.71
CA MET A 1 -1.87 16.74 -0.24
C MET A 1 -3.18 16.06 0.17
N ALA A 2 -4.34 16.58 -0.21
CA ALA A 2 -5.65 15.98 0.11
C ALA A 2 -5.77 14.52 -0.38
N GLU A 3 -5.23 14.24 -1.56
CA GLU A 3 -5.28 12.92 -2.16
C GLU A 3 -4.41 11.88 -1.44
N ALA A 4 -3.17 12.22 -1.08
CA ALA A 4 -2.33 11.34 -0.27
C ALA A 4 -2.92 11.11 1.13
N ALA A 5 -3.59 12.11 1.70
CA ALA A 5 -4.33 11.94 2.95
C ALA A 5 -5.50 10.95 2.80
N ALA A 6 -6.22 11.00 1.68
CA ALA A 6 -7.27 10.03 1.36
C ALA A 6 -6.71 8.61 1.23
N LEU A 7 -5.57 8.43 0.56
CA LEU A 7 -4.88 7.13 0.47
C LEU A 7 -4.51 6.58 1.86
N ARG A 8 -3.95 7.42 2.73
CA ARG A 8 -3.62 7.03 4.11
C ARG A 8 -4.86 6.68 4.94
N ALA A 9 -5.97 7.39 4.74
CA ALA A 9 -7.23 7.11 5.44
C ALA A 9 -7.80 5.74 5.03
N GLU A 10 -7.77 5.40 3.74
CA GLU A 10 -8.20 4.07 3.27
C GLU A 10 -7.27 2.95 3.75
N LEU A 11 -5.95 3.18 3.77
CA LEU A 11 -5.00 2.26 4.39
C LEU A 11 -5.31 2.02 5.86
N ALA A 12 -5.57 3.08 6.63
CA ALA A 12 -5.90 2.97 8.04
C ALA A 12 -7.20 2.18 8.29
N LYS A 13 -8.21 2.34 7.43
CA LYS A 13 -9.43 1.51 7.46
C LYS A 13 -9.10 0.04 7.23
N LEU A 14 -8.27 -0.26 6.23
CA LEU A 14 -7.90 -1.63 5.89
C LEU A 14 -7.11 -2.29 7.03
N GLU A 15 -6.10 -1.60 7.54
CA GLU A 15 -5.35 -2.02 8.72
C GLU A 15 -6.29 -2.25 9.91
N GLY A 16 -7.24 -1.34 10.15
CA GLY A 16 -8.25 -1.48 11.20
C GLY A 16 -9.07 -2.76 11.07
N GLN A 17 -9.53 -3.10 9.86
CA GLN A 17 -10.23 -4.36 9.61
C GLN A 17 -9.32 -5.57 9.85
N LEU A 18 -8.11 -5.55 9.31
CA LEU A 18 -7.14 -6.65 9.45
C LEU A 18 -6.78 -6.91 10.92
N ARG A 19 -6.59 -5.84 11.71
CA ARG A 19 -6.37 -5.93 13.16
C ARG A 19 -7.60 -6.48 13.88
N ARG A 20 -8.79 -5.95 13.60
CA ARG A 20 -10.05 -6.38 14.22
C ARG A 20 -10.34 -7.86 13.99
N HIS A 21 -9.99 -8.39 12.83
CA HIS A 21 -10.22 -9.80 12.48
C HIS A 21 -9.03 -10.72 12.79
N GLY A 22 -7.97 -10.21 13.42
CA GLY A 22 -6.80 -11.01 13.84
C GLY A 22 -5.88 -11.44 12.69
N PHE A 23 -6.01 -10.82 11.52
CA PHE A 23 -5.13 -11.05 10.37
C PHE A 23 -3.83 -10.25 10.44
N TRP A 24 -3.81 -9.17 11.22
CA TRP A 24 -2.62 -8.35 11.39
C TRP A 24 -1.49 -9.12 12.09
N LYS A 25 -0.44 -9.43 11.34
CA LYS A 25 0.73 -10.16 11.82
C LYS A 25 1.98 -9.58 11.21
N LYS A 26 3.07 -9.55 11.98
CA LYS A 26 4.37 -9.10 11.49
C LYS A 26 4.79 -9.94 10.26
N PRO A 27 5.27 -9.31 9.18
CA PRO A 27 5.87 -10.03 8.06
C PRO A 27 6.98 -10.97 8.51
N ALA A 28 7.04 -12.16 7.90
CA ALA A 28 8.11 -13.14 8.17
C ALA A 28 9.46 -12.70 7.57
N TYR A 29 9.41 -11.88 6.52
CA TYR A 29 10.56 -11.29 5.85
C TYR A 29 10.36 -9.76 5.83
N PRO A 30 11.46 -8.97 5.90
CA PRO A 30 11.34 -7.54 5.77
C PRO A 30 10.67 -7.18 4.43
N PRO A 31 9.64 -6.32 4.44
CA PRO A 31 9.04 -5.86 3.20
C PRO A 31 10.04 -5.01 2.40
N PRO A 32 9.89 -4.96 1.06
CA PRO A 32 10.59 -3.97 0.26
C PRO A 32 10.28 -2.56 0.80
N GLN A 33 11.29 -1.72 0.90
CA GLN A 33 11.16 -0.38 1.46
C GLN A 33 11.80 0.66 0.54
N ILE A 34 11.02 1.67 0.18
CA ILE A 34 11.47 2.87 -0.50
C ILE A 34 12.10 3.78 0.55
N THR A 35 13.41 4.01 0.43
CA THR A 35 14.10 5.05 1.20
C THR A 35 13.56 6.42 0.80
N ILE A 36 13.32 7.29 1.76
CA ILE A 36 12.73 8.62 1.53
C ILE A 36 13.79 9.70 1.80
N PRO A 37 14.49 10.20 0.76
CA PRO A 37 15.41 11.32 0.89
C PRO A 37 14.74 12.60 1.43
N GLU A 38 15.49 13.35 2.25
CA GLU A 38 15.02 14.63 2.79
C GLU A 38 14.73 15.67 1.69
N GLY A 39 15.45 15.60 0.56
CA GLY A 39 15.29 16.54 -0.56
C GLY A 39 14.04 16.31 -1.44
N TRP A 40 13.28 15.23 -1.22
CA TRP A 40 12.07 14.97 -2.01
C TRP A 40 10.95 15.94 -1.67
N ASP A 41 10.14 16.27 -2.69
CA ASP A 41 8.92 17.04 -2.51
C ASP A 41 7.90 16.28 -1.65
N ALA A 42 6.99 17.03 -1.04
CA ALA A 42 6.00 16.47 -0.12
C ALA A 42 5.09 15.40 -0.76
N THR A 43 4.78 15.52 -2.06
CA THR A 43 3.92 14.57 -2.76
C THR A 43 4.65 13.25 -3.00
N THR A 44 5.89 13.31 -3.49
CA THR A 44 6.74 12.12 -3.63
C THR A 44 6.94 11.40 -2.30
N LYS A 45 7.24 12.14 -1.22
CA LYS A 45 7.37 11.56 0.12
C LYS A 45 6.10 10.86 0.56
N ALA A 46 4.95 11.50 0.39
CA ALA A 46 3.67 10.93 0.76
C ALA A 46 3.33 9.67 -0.04
N ALA A 47 3.64 9.63 -1.35
CA ALA A 47 3.46 8.45 -2.19
C ALA A 47 4.36 7.28 -1.73
N ALA A 48 5.63 7.56 -1.42
CA ALA A 48 6.56 6.56 -0.91
C ALA A 48 6.11 5.97 0.44
N GLU A 49 5.62 6.80 1.36
CA GLU A 49 5.08 6.34 2.65
C GLU A 49 3.87 5.43 2.49
N VAL A 50 2.92 5.80 1.61
CA VAL A 50 1.75 4.97 1.29
C VAL A 50 2.20 3.63 0.72
N LEU A 51 3.15 3.62 -0.21
CA LEU A 51 3.66 2.39 -0.81
C LEU A 51 4.38 1.49 0.21
N ASN A 52 5.21 2.06 1.07
CA ASN A 52 5.88 1.32 2.14
C ASN A 52 4.86 0.60 3.05
N GLN A 53 3.77 1.28 3.41
CA GLN A 53 2.68 0.65 4.18
C GLN A 53 1.94 -0.42 3.38
N VAL A 54 1.65 -0.19 2.10
CA VAL A 54 1.06 -1.20 1.21
C VAL A 54 1.95 -2.44 1.15
N PHE A 55 3.27 -2.28 1.01
CA PHE A 55 4.22 -3.38 0.96
C PHE A 55 4.26 -4.15 2.27
N GLU A 56 4.23 -3.47 3.42
CA GLU A 56 4.16 -4.11 4.72
C GLU A 56 2.91 -4.98 4.86
N ILE A 57 1.74 -4.46 4.50
CA ILE A 57 0.47 -5.21 4.54
C ILE A 57 0.52 -6.41 3.60
N ARG A 58 0.99 -6.23 2.35
CA ARG A 58 1.12 -7.33 1.38
C ARG A 58 2.09 -8.42 1.85
N MET A 59 3.12 -8.04 2.61
CA MET A 59 4.12 -8.95 3.14
C MET A 59 3.69 -9.69 4.41
N MET A 60 2.48 -9.42 4.92
CA MET A 60 1.92 -10.21 6.01
C MET A 60 1.72 -11.69 5.59
N PRO A 61 1.88 -12.66 6.51
CA PRO A 61 1.84 -14.08 6.19
C PRO A 61 0.59 -14.53 5.41
N MET A 62 -0.59 -14.01 5.78
CA MET A 62 -1.85 -14.36 5.10
C MET A 62 -1.89 -13.79 3.68
N CYS A 63 -1.54 -12.52 3.51
CA CYS A 63 -1.52 -11.85 2.22
C CYS A 63 -0.50 -12.49 1.28
N CYS A 64 0.71 -12.77 1.77
CA CYS A 64 1.74 -13.48 1.01
C CYS A 64 1.31 -14.88 0.59
N LYS A 65 0.61 -15.62 1.47
CA LYS A 65 0.13 -16.97 1.15
C LYS A 65 -0.93 -16.96 0.04
N MET A 66 -1.79 -15.94 0.00
CA MET A 66 -2.90 -15.88 -0.95
C MET A 66 -2.57 -15.15 -2.25
N PHE A 67 -1.78 -14.07 -2.18
CA PHE A 67 -1.56 -13.15 -3.31
C PHE A 67 -0.11 -13.09 -3.77
N GLY A 68 0.77 -13.86 -3.12
CA GLY A 68 2.21 -13.84 -3.38
C GLY A 68 2.94 -12.70 -2.68
N ARG A 69 4.28 -12.74 -2.76
CA ARG A 69 5.15 -11.71 -2.17
C ARG A 69 5.18 -10.46 -3.04
N VAL A 70 5.51 -9.33 -2.42
CA VAL A 70 5.86 -8.12 -3.17
C VAL A 70 7.20 -8.37 -3.88
N PRO A 71 7.30 -8.15 -5.19
CA PRO A 71 8.55 -8.34 -5.91
C PRO A 71 9.56 -7.25 -5.51
N ASP A 72 10.84 -7.62 -5.46
CA ASP A 72 11.92 -6.66 -5.13
C ASP A 72 12.00 -5.51 -6.14
N SER A 73 11.53 -5.75 -7.37
CA SER A 73 11.42 -4.72 -8.41
C SER A 73 10.40 -3.63 -8.11
N ALA A 74 9.52 -3.78 -7.11
CA ALA A 74 8.53 -2.75 -6.76
C ALA A 74 9.19 -1.42 -6.32
N VAL A 75 10.32 -1.51 -5.62
CA VAL A 75 11.11 -0.32 -5.23
C VAL A 75 11.78 0.30 -6.46
N MET A 76 12.30 -0.54 -7.37
CA MET A 76 12.89 -0.06 -8.62
C MET A 76 11.85 0.64 -9.49
N ALA A 77 10.63 0.10 -9.58
CA ALA A 77 9.55 0.71 -10.32
C ALA A 77 9.23 2.12 -9.79
N PHE A 78 9.10 2.29 -8.47
CA PHE A 78 8.88 3.62 -7.89
C PHE A 78 10.02 4.61 -8.18
N ASN A 79 11.28 4.15 -8.15
CA ASN A 79 12.44 5.02 -8.32
C ASN A 79 12.72 5.38 -9.78
N HIS A 80 12.44 4.48 -10.72
CA HIS A 80 12.90 4.58 -12.11
C HIS A 80 11.76 4.65 -13.14
N ASP A 81 10.64 3.97 -12.90
CA ASP A 81 9.53 3.92 -13.87
C ASP A 81 8.56 5.10 -13.67
N TYR A 82 8.42 5.58 -12.43
CA TYR A 82 7.59 6.74 -12.09
C TYR A 82 8.47 7.92 -11.69
N THR A 83 8.55 8.90 -12.57
CA THR A 83 9.56 9.98 -12.48
C THR A 83 8.98 11.28 -11.94
N THR A 84 7.68 11.51 -12.14
CA THR A 84 7.01 12.71 -11.63
C THR A 84 6.29 12.44 -10.29
N PRO A 85 6.08 13.47 -9.45
CA PRO A 85 5.35 13.30 -8.18
C PRO A 85 3.91 12.79 -8.37
N LEU A 86 3.24 13.17 -9.46
CA LEU A 86 1.88 12.74 -9.78
C LEU A 86 1.85 11.27 -10.20
N GLU A 87 2.76 10.86 -11.09
CA GLU A 87 2.92 9.45 -11.49
C GLU A 87 3.17 8.53 -10.29
N ARG A 88 4.00 8.98 -9.35
CA ARG A 88 4.30 8.24 -8.12
C ARG A 88 3.06 8.11 -7.22
N LEU A 89 2.26 9.16 -7.13
CA LEU A 89 1.01 9.14 -6.38
C LEU A 89 -0.04 8.23 -7.03
N ASP A 90 -0.15 8.26 -8.35
CA ASP A 90 -1.04 7.37 -9.11
C ASP A 90 -0.60 5.91 -8.99
N TYR A 91 0.71 5.65 -8.99
CA TYR A 91 1.24 4.32 -8.71
C TYR A 91 0.88 3.86 -7.30
N ALA A 92 1.06 4.71 -6.28
CA ALA A 92 0.65 4.43 -4.91
C ALA A 92 -0.86 4.12 -4.82
N ARG A 93 -1.70 4.90 -5.50
CA ARG A 93 -3.15 4.67 -5.60
C ARG A 93 -3.47 3.33 -6.25
N ALA A 94 -2.82 3.00 -7.36
CA ALA A 94 -3.01 1.73 -8.06
C ALA A 94 -2.63 0.53 -7.18
N GLN A 95 -1.51 0.62 -6.46
CA GLN A 95 -1.10 -0.45 -5.52
C GLN A 95 -2.06 -0.60 -4.34
N LEU A 96 -2.57 0.51 -3.79
CA LEU A 96 -3.58 0.47 -2.74
C LEU A 96 -4.89 -0.16 -3.22
N ASN A 97 -5.40 0.25 -4.39
CA ASN A 97 -6.61 -0.32 -4.97
C ASN A 97 -6.47 -1.83 -5.22
N ARG A 98 -5.30 -2.30 -5.69
CA ARG A 98 -5.00 -3.73 -5.82
C ARG A 98 -4.99 -4.41 -4.46
N LEU A 99 -4.34 -3.82 -3.45
CA LEU A 99 -4.32 -4.36 -2.10
C LEU A 99 -5.73 -4.48 -1.50
N ILE A 100 -6.59 -3.47 -1.70
CA ILE A 100 -7.99 -3.52 -1.24
C ILE A 100 -8.76 -4.63 -1.96
N ALA A 101 -8.57 -4.78 -3.27
CA ALA A 101 -9.20 -5.84 -4.04
C ALA A 101 -8.77 -7.23 -3.55
N ASP A 102 -7.48 -7.43 -3.31
CA ASP A 102 -6.91 -8.67 -2.77
C ASP A 102 -7.45 -8.91 -1.34
N ALA A 103 -7.37 -7.91 -0.46
CA ALA A 103 -7.87 -8.02 0.90
C ALA A 103 -9.37 -8.32 0.97
N GLY A 104 -10.16 -7.83 0.02
CA GLY A 104 -11.58 -8.18 -0.11
C GLY A 104 -11.85 -9.65 -0.45
N MET A 105 -10.84 -10.42 -0.84
CA MET A 105 -10.93 -11.88 -0.98
C MET A 105 -10.68 -12.61 0.35
N LEU A 106 -10.19 -11.91 1.39
CA LEU A 106 -10.02 -12.49 2.70
C LEU A 106 -11.38 -12.67 3.39
N PRO A 107 -11.60 -13.79 4.10
CA PRO A 107 -12.83 -13.99 4.84
C PRO A 107 -12.97 -12.89 5.90
N ARG A 108 -14.17 -12.32 6.03
CA ARG A 108 -14.53 -11.28 7.02
C ARG A 108 -13.97 -9.88 6.77
N VAL A 109 -13.20 -9.67 5.71
CA VAL A 109 -12.86 -8.30 5.27
C VAL A 109 -14.01 -7.78 4.42
N ASP A 110 -14.65 -6.71 4.86
CA ASP A 110 -15.75 -6.10 4.12
C ASP A 110 -15.18 -5.13 3.08
N ARG A 111 -15.23 -5.55 1.82
CA ARG A 111 -14.79 -4.74 0.69
C ARG A 111 -15.67 -3.50 0.47
N ALA A 112 -16.96 -3.55 0.82
CA ALA A 112 -17.88 -2.44 0.60
C ALA A 112 -17.61 -1.25 1.53
N ALA A 113 -16.82 -1.47 2.59
CA ALA A 113 -16.40 -0.41 3.50
C ALA A 113 -15.25 0.47 2.96
N PHE A 114 -14.67 0.12 1.81
CA PHE A 114 -13.63 0.90 1.15
C PHE A 114 -14.22 1.75 0.02
N SER A 115 -13.86 3.03 0.01
CA SER A 115 -14.14 3.87 -1.14
C SER A 115 -13.19 3.46 -2.26
N ARG A 116 -13.71 3.27 -3.47
CA ARG A 116 -12.85 3.13 -4.65
C ARG A 116 -12.11 4.47 -4.78
N VAL A 117 -10.79 4.47 -4.63
CA VAL A 117 -9.99 5.68 -4.85
C VAL A 117 -9.84 5.81 -6.35
N GLU A 118 -10.88 6.29 -7.02
CA GLU A 118 -10.85 6.67 -8.43
C GLU A 118 -10.36 8.12 -8.53
N GLY A 119 -9.52 8.39 -9.53
CA GLY A 119 -9.08 9.73 -9.90
C GLY A 119 -10.02 10.33 -10.94
#